data_AF-A0A4Y2EBX9-F1
#
_entry.id   AF-A0A4Y2EBX9-F1
#
_cell.length_a   1.000
_cell.length_b   1.000
_cell.length_c   1.000
_cell.angle_alpha   90.00
_cell.angle_beta   90.00
_cell.angle_gamma   90.00
#
_symmetry.space_group_name_H-M   'P 1'
#
loop_
_entity.id
_entity.type
_entity.pdbx_description
1 polymer ?
#
loop_
_entity_poly.entity_id
_entity_poly.type
_entity_poly.pdbx_seq_one_letter_code
_entity_poly.pdbx_strand_id
1 'polypeptide(L)'
;MTTTSRRYEPGDLIYESKPYIRVIQRDLWETSCSWCLKQDVELKRCSRCKMVRYCGVTCQKAAWKDHKLECPFLPRYTAGPDHFFVQMLASLILKTKVMTPLKNFQLKRKPWFSNYLKVTEIALKSYLGEENVPNEETLLQLIGKVECNYYSFGEGKSNIWALSIG
;
A
#
# COMPACT_ATOMS: atom_id res chain seq x y z
N MET A 1 1.02 22.01 -10.40
CA MET A 1 0.44 21.88 -11.75
C MET A 1 1.57 21.55 -12.71
N THR A 2 1.53 20.40 -13.36
CA THR A 2 2.49 20.03 -14.41
C THR A 2 1.99 20.68 -15.71
N THR A 3 2.62 21.76 -16.15
CA THR A 3 2.30 22.42 -17.43
C THR A 3 3.32 22.00 -18.48
N THR A 4 2.88 21.83 -19.73
CA THR A 4 3.74 21.47 -20.86
C THR A 4 3.36 22.30 -22.08
N SER A 5 4.36 22.67 -22.87
CA SER A 5 4.20 23.41 -24.12
C SER A 5 3.99 22.49 -25.34
N ARG A 6 4.04 21.15 -25.14
CA ARG A 6 3.83 20.16 -26.19
C ARG A 6 2.34 20.01 -26.50
N ARG A 7 1.99 19.96 -27.80
CA ARG A 7 0.66 19.55 -28.27
C ARG A 7 0.58 18.02 -28.28
N TYR A 8 -0.56 17.49 -27.82
CA TYR A 8 -0.86 16.05 -27.82
C TYR A 8 -2.12 15.81 -28.64
N GLU A 9 -2.17 14.67 -29.31
CA GLU A 9 -3.34 14.20 -30.03
C GLU A 9 -4.12 13.17 -29.19
N PRO A 10 -5.43 12.96 -29.46
CA PRO A 10 -6.20 11.92 -28.78
C PRO A 10 -5.54 10.54 -28.89
N GLY A 11 -5.24 9.93 -27.74
CA GLY A 11 -4.57 8.63 -27.65
C GLY A 11 -3.08 8.69 -27.30
N ASP A 12 -2.47 9.88 -27.26
CA ASP A 12 -1.07 10.01 -26.86
C ASP A 12 -0.85 9.60 -25.39
N LEU A 13 0.18 8.78 -25.15
CA LEU A 13 0.67 8.51 -23.80
C LEU A 13 1.43 9.74 -23.29
N ILE A 14 0.80 10.48 -22.37
CA ILE A 14 1.38 11.69 -21.78
C ILE A 14 2.36 11.33 -20.64
N TYR A 15 2.02 10.32 -19.84
CA TYR A 15 2.80 9.95 -18.66
C TYR A 15 2.52 8.50 -18.27
N GLU A 16 3.58 7.77 -17.92
CA GLU A 16 3.50 6.45 -17.29
C GLU A 16 4.37 6.46 -16.03
N SER A 17 3.82 5.94 -14.94
CA SER A 17 4.60 5.69 -13.73
C SER A 17 4.26 4.35 -13.11
N LYS A 18 5.26 3.80 -12.41
CA LYS A 18 5.04 2.67 -11.51
C LYS A 18 4.55 3.22 -10.17
N PRO A 19 3.61 2.51 -9.51
CA PRO A 19 3.14 2.94 -8.21
C PRO A 19 4.29 2.95 -7.21
N TYR A 20 4.30 3.94 -6.32
CA TYR A 20 5.30 4.03 -5.27
C TYR A 20 5.12 2.87 -4.27
N ILE A 21 3.87 2.59 -3.89
CA ILE A 21 3.48 1.42 -3.10
C ILE A 21 2.31 0.74 -3.79
N ARG A 22 2.32 -0.59 -3.77
CA ARG A 22 1.22 -1.42 -4.26
C ARG A 22 0.87 -2.42 -3.18
N VAL A 23 -0.42 -2.54 -2.90
CA VAL A 23 -0.95 -3.61 -2.06
C VAL A 23 -2.15 -4.23 -2.76
N ILE A 24 -2.38 -5.52 -2.53
CA ILE A 24 -3.56 -6.23 -3.02
C ILE A 24 -4.47 -6.54 -1.85
N GLN A 25 -5.77 -6.52 -2.08
CA GLN A 25 -6.75 -6.91 -1.07
C GLN A 25 -6.45 -8.33 -0.56
N ARG A 26 -6.69 -8.54 0.74
CA ARG A 26 -6.40 -9.82 1.40
C ARG A 26 -7.08 -11.00 0.70
N ASP A 27 -8.32 -10.80 0.24
CA ASP A 27 -9.11 -11.81 -0.45
C ASP A 27 -8.48 -12.27 -1.78
N LEU A 28 -7.57 -11.47 -2.34
CA LEU A 28 -6.84 -11.78 -3.57
C LEU A 28 -5.50 -12.49 -3.32
N TRP A 29 -5.02 -12.58 -2.06
CA TRP A 29 -3.71 -13.16 -1.76
C TRP A 29 -3.59 -14.63 -2.16
N GLU A 30 -4.71 -15.35 -2.14
CA GLU A 30 -4.74 -16.78 -2.43
C GLU A 30 -5.02 -17.10 -3.91
N THR A 31 -5.71 -16.20 -4.61
CA THR A 31 -6.23 -16.44 -5.96
C THR A 31 -5.48 -15.66 -7.04
N SER A 32 -4.68 -14.66 -6.66
CA SER A 32 -3.97 -13.78 -7.60
C SER A 32 -2.48 -13.74 -7.33
N CYS A 33 -1.68 -13.60 -8.39
CA CYS A 33 -0.26 -13.30 -8.25
C CYS A 33 -0.06 -11.92 -7.61
N SER A 34 0.64 -11.84 -6.48
CA SER A 34 0.86 -10.58 -5.75
C SER A 34 1.78 -9.57 -6.43
N TRP A 35 2.29 -9.90 -7.63
CA TRP A 35 3.05 -8.96 -8.47
C TRP A 35 2.27 -8.55 -9.73
N CYS A 36 1.90 -9.53 -10.57
CA CYS A 36 1.29 -9.29 -11.87
C CYS A 36 -0.22 -9.51 -11.92
N LEU A 37 -0.83 -9.89 -10.79
CA LEU A 37 -2.27 -9.96 -10.58
C LEU A 37 -3.01 -11.06 -11.37
N LYS A 38 -2.29 -11.81 -12.20
CA LYS A 38 -2.83 -12.97 -12.91
C LYS A 38 -3.51 -13.94 -11.95
N GLN A 39 -4.72 -14.33 -12.33
CA GLN A 39 -5.55 -15.39 -11.74
C GLN A 39 -5.53 -16.62 -12.64
N ASP A 40 -6.18 -17.71 -12.23
CA ASP A 40 -6.34 -18.95 -13.01
C ASP A 40 -5.02 -19.56 -13.51
N VAL A 41 -3.95 -19.38 -12.75
CA VAL A 41 -2.63 -19.95 -12.99
C VAL A 41 -2.15 -20.69 -11.74
N GLU A 42 -1.18 -21.59 -11.89
CA GLU A 42 -0.53 -22.19 -10.73
C GLU A 42 0.21 -21.11 -9.92
N LEU A 43 -0.17 -20.98 -8.65
CA LEU A 43 0.36 -19.98 -7.73
C LEU A 43 1.18 -20.63 -6.63
N LYS A 44 2.42 -20.17 -6.46
CA LYS A 44 3.35 -20.64 -5.43
C LYS A 44 3.39 -19.66 -4.27
N ARG A 45 3.21 -20.16 -3.05
CA ARG A 45 3.32 -19.37 -1.81
C ARG A 45 4.75 -18.87 -1.61
N CYS A 46 4.88 -17.66 -1.08
CA CYS A 46 6.15 -17.23 -0.50
C CYS A 46 6.56 -18.23 0.59
N SER A 47 7.74 -18.82 0.49
CA SER A 47 8.21 -19.83 1.44
C SER A 47 8.41 -19.29 2.86
N ARG A 48 8.67 -17.98 2.99
CA ARG A 48 8.92 -17.32 4.27
C ARG A 48 7.63 -16.96 5.01
N CYS A 49 6.79 -16.08 4.45
CA CYS A 49 5.57 -15.65 5.14
C CYS A 49 4.39 -16.61 4.96
N LYS A 50 4.38 -17.41 3.87
CA LYS A 50 3.26 -18.29 3.47
C LYS A 50 1.92 -17.59 3.21
N MET A 51 1.88 -16.25 3.24
CA MET A 51 0.67 -15.45 3.08
C MET A 51 0.35 -15.10 1.63
N VAL A 52 1.33 -14.55 0.90
CA VAL A 52 1.15 -14.10 -0.49
C VAL A 52 1.62 -15.16 -1.49
N ARG A 53 1.13 -15.06 -2.73
CA ARG A 53 1.43 -16.03 -3.79
C ARG A 53 1.94 -15.37 -5.07
N TYR A 54 2.70 -16.12 -5.86
CA TYR A 54 3.27 -15.66 -7.13
C TYR A 54 3.11 -16.74 -8.20
N CYS A 55 2.85 -16.35 -9.44
CA CYS A 55 2.76 -17.28 -10.58
C CYS A 55 4.13 -17.87 -11.00
N GLY A 56 5.23 -17.42 -10.39
CA GLY A 56 6.56 -17.92 -10.68
C GLY A 56 7.69 -17.08 -10.07
N VAL A 57 8.91 -17.59 -10.21
CA VAL A 57 10.13 -16.99 -9.63
C VAL A 57 10.37 -15.57 -10.14
N THR A 58 10.04 -15.29 -11.41
CA THR A 58 10.18 -13.95 -12.00
C THR A 58 9.34 -12.91 -11.25
N CYS A 59 8.07 -13.21 -10.99
CA CYS A 59 7.18 -12.33 -10.23
C CYS A 59 7.60 -12.20 -8.76
N GLN A 60 8.03 -13.30 -8.14
CA GLN A 60 8.53 -13.27 -6.76
C GLN A 60 9.77 -12.38 -6.63
N LYS A 61 10.74 -12.49 -7.56
CA LYS A 61 11.95 -11.65 -7.58
C LYS A 61 11.63 -10.18 -7.81
N ALA A 62 10.70 -9.89 -8.74
CA ALA A 62 10.28 -8.52 -9.02
C ALA A 62 9.60 -7.86 -7.81
N ALA A 63 8.74 -8.60 -7.09
CA ALA A 63 8.10 -8.13 -5.87
C ALA A 63 9.05 -8.03 -4.67
N TRP A 64 10.17 -8.77 -4.67
CA TRP A 64 11.02 -8.94 -3.47
C TRP A 64 11.57 -7.63 -2.91
N LYS A 65 11.83 -6.62 -3.77
CA LYS A 65 12.34 -5.31 -3.32
C LYS A 65 11.46 -4.69 -2.24
N ASP A 66 10.15 -4.74 -2.43
CA ASP A 66 9.16 -4.19 -1.50
C ASP A 66 8.70 -5.27 -0.50
N HIS A 67 8.37 -6.47 -1.00
CA HIS A 67 7.86 -7.56 -0.17
C HIS A 67 8.82 -7.97 0.94
N LYS A 68 10.14 -7.92 0.76
CA LYS A 68 11.12 -8.29 1.80
C LYS A 68 10.94 -7.51 3.11
N LEU A 69 10.42 -6.28 3.02
CA LEU A 69 10.20 -5.41 4.17
C LEU A 69 8.97 -5.86 4.95
N GLU A 70 7.86 -6.16 4.26
CA GLU A 70 6.60 -6.60 4.87
C GLU A 70 6.56 -8.10 5.22
N CYS A 71 7.35 -8.92 4.52
CA CYS A 71 7.31 -10.38 4.62
C CYS A 71 7.35 -10.91 6.07
N PRO A 72 8.15 -10.36 7.01
CA PRO A 72 8.15 -10.82 8.40
C PRO A 72 6.86 -10.50 9.18
N PHE A 73 6.11 -9.49 8.75
CA PHE A 73 4.96 -8.93 9.45
C PHE A 73 3.63 -9.50 8.95
N LEU A 74 3.54 -9.87 7.67
CA LEU A 74 2.31 -10.39 7.06
C LEU A 74 1.62 -11.53 7.85
N PRO A 75 2.32 -12.50 8.47
CA PRO A 75 1.67 -13.54 9.26
C PRO A 75 0.98 -13.03 10.54
N ARG A 76 1.41 -11.87 11.07
CA ARG A 76 0.87 -11.30 12.31
C ARG A 76 -0.51 -10.68 12.12
N TYR A 77 -0.82 -10.31 10.88
CA TYR A 77 -2.03 -9.56 10.61
C TYR A 77 -3.19 -10.48 10.25
N THR A 78 -3.89 -10.93 11.29
CA THR A 78 -4.91 -11.98 11.16
C THR A 78 -6.34 -11.47 11.15
N ALA A 79 -6.64 -10.30 11.72
CA ALA A 79 -8.00 -9.74 11.75
C ALA A 79 -8.01 -8.24 12.06
N GLY A 80 -8.75 -7.47 11.26
CA GLY A 80 -9.07 -6.06 11.51
C GLY A 80 -9.91 -5.47 10.36
N PRO A 81 -10.84 -4.53 10.64
CA PRO A 81 -11.49 -3.75 9.60
C PRO A 81 -10.43 -2.94 8.82
N ASP A 82 -10.62 -2.83 7.51
CA ASP A 82 -9.75 -2.09 6.59
C ASP A 82 -8.27 -2.53 6.53
N HIS A 83 -8.04 -3.86 6.46
CA HIS A 83 -6.73 -4.50 6.18
C HIS A 83 -5.91 -3.75 5.13
N PHE A 84 -6.58 -3.32 4.07
CA PHE A 84 -5.96 -2.64 2.96
C PHE A 84 -5.26 -1.34 3.37
N PHE A 85 -5.96 -0.44 4.06
CA PHE A 85 -5.43 0.87 4.41
C PHE A 85 -4.29 0.76 5.43
N VAL A 86 -4.47 -0.10 6.43
CA VAL A 86 -3.42 -0.40 7.42
C VAL A 86 -2.20 -0.99 6.73
N GLN A 87 -2.38 -1.90 5.77
CA GLN A 87 -1.26 -2.46 5.01
C GLN A 87 -0.55 -1.39 4.19
N MET A 88 -1.26 -0.50 3.49
CA MET A 88 -0.63 0.60 2.74
C MET A 88 0.22 1.50 3.64
N LEU A 89 -0.31 1.87 4.81
CA LEU A 89 0.43 2.66 5.78
C LEU A 89 1.65 1.89 6.27
N ALA A 90 1.51 0.60 6.57
CA ALA A 90 2.63 -0.24 6.98
C ALA A 90 3.71 -0.33 5.90
N SER A 91 3.33 -0.56 4.64
CA SER A 91 4.24 -0.51 3.48
C SER A 91 4.98 0.82 3.41
N LEU A 92 4.27 1.94 3.63
CA LEU A 92 4.83 3.28 3.54
C LEU A 92 5.82 3.56 4.66
N ILE A 93 5.48 3.21 5.89
CA ILE A 93 6.34 3.32 7.07
C ILE A 93 7.63 2.52 6.84
N LEU A 94 7.50 1.25 6.45
CA LEU A 94 8.65 0.37 6.21
C LEU A 94 9.53 0.82 5.05
N LYS A 95 8.93 1.37 3.98
CA LYS A 95 9.65 1.82 2.77
C LYS A 95 10.37 3.15 2.96
N THR A 96 9.77 4.08 3.72
CA THR A 96 10.35 5.42 3.91
C THR A 96 11.35 5.47 5.06
N LYS A 97 11.18 4.67 6.13
CA LYS A 97 11.97 4.65 7.39
C LYS A 97 12.04 5.98 8.15
N VAL A 98 11.92 7.11 7.47
CA VAL A 98 11.74 8.48 7.95
C VAL A 98 11.04 9.20 6.80
N MET A 99 9.80 9.62 7.01
CA MET A 99 9.10 10.40 6.01
C MET A 99 9.31 11.89 6.28
N THR A 100 9.69 12.65 5.27
CA THR A 100 9.64 14.12 5.37
C THR A 100 8.18 14.55 5.57
N PRO A 101 7.91 15.43 6.55
CA PRO A 101 6.58 15.97 6.78
C PRO A 101 5.99 16.52 5.49
N LEU A 102 4.67 16.36 5.28
CA LEU A 102 4.02 17.20 4.26
C LEU A 102 4.16 18.64 4.73
N LYS A 103 4.94 19.45 4.02
CA LYS A 103 4.91 20.89 4.23
C LYS A 103 3.49 21.37 3.93
N ASN A 104 2.91 22.13 4.85
CA ASN A 104 1.62 22.83 4.71
C ASN A 104 0.35 21.95 4.70
N PHE A 105 0.42 20.67 5.12
CA PHE A 105 -0.78 19.85 5.25
C PHE A 105 -1.34 19.92 6.68
N GLN A 106 -2.39 20.71 6.86
CA GLN A 106 -3.14 20.78 8.12
C GLN A 106 -4.45 20.00 8.00
N LEU A 107 -4.49 18.78 8.51
CA LEU A 107 -5.77 18.11 8.76
C LEU A 107 -6.48 18.85 9.90
N LYS A 108 -7.63 19.46 9.60
CA LYS A 108 -8.51 20.00 10.64
C LYS A 108 -9.00 18.82 11.48
N ARG A 109 -8.53 18.68 12.72
CA ARG A 109 -8.96 17.63 13.66
C ARG A 109 -10.49 17.71 13.83
N LYS A 110 -11.22 16.79 13.21
CA LYS A 110 -12.65 16.59 13.47
C LYS A 110 -12.81 15.51 14.56
N PRO A 111 -13.85 15.55 15.41
CA PRO A 111 -14.02 14.58 16.49
C PRO A 111 -13.99 13.11 16.03
N TRP A 112 -14.65 12.80 14.90
CA TRP A 112 -14.66 11.44 14.33
C TRP A 112 -13.27 10.96 13.89
N PHE A 113 -12.37 11.88 13.55
CA PHE A 113 -11.02 11.55 13.11
C PHE A 113 -10.16 11.02 14.27
N SER A 114 -10.45 11.43 15.52
CA SER A 114 -9.71 10.94 16.70
C SER A 114 -9.91 9.44 16.92
N ASN A 115 -11.13 8.93 16.74
CA ASN A 115 -11.40 7.50 16.84
C ASN A 115 -10.75 6.73 15.70
N TYR A 116 -10.85 7.23 14.47
CA TYR A 116 -10.21 6.63 13.30
C TYR A 116 -8.69 6.52 13.46
N LEU A 117 -8.04 7.58 13.94
CA LEU A 117 -6.59 7.61 14.21
C LEU A 117 -6.19 6.55 15.25
N LYS A 118 -6.92 6.47 16.38
CA LYS A 118 -6.66 5.48 17.42
C LYS A 118 -6.82 4.04 16.94
N VAL A 119 -7.88 3.75 16.19
CA VAL A 119 -8.12 2.41 15.63
C VAL A 119 -7.01 2.04 14.64
N THR A 120 -6.62 2.98 13.78
CA THR A 120 -5.52 2.79 12.82
C THR A 120 -4.19 2.55 13.52
N GLU A 121 -3.89 3.30 14.58
CA GLU A 121 -2.67 3.14 15.37
C GLU A 121 -2.61 1.76 16.04
N ILE A 122 -3.70 1.30 16.66
CA ILE A 122 -3.80 -0.04 17.28
C ILE A 122 -3.57 -1.13 16.22
N ALA A 123 -4.21 -0.99 15.05
CA ALA A 123 -4.05 -1.95 13.96
C ALA A 123 -2.61 -1.98 13.42
N LEU A 124 -1.95 -0.81 13.31
CA LEU A 124 -0.55 -0.72 12.92
C LEU A 124 0.39 -1.31 13.97
N LYS A 125 0.14 -1.09 15.26
CA LYS A 125 0.92 -1.69 16.36
C LYS A 125 0.82 -3.20 16.35
N SER A 126 -0.37 -3.74 16.08
CA SER A 126 -0.58 -5.18 15.89
C SER A 126 0.16 -5.72 14.65
N TYR A 127 0.15 -4.97 13.55
CA TYR A 127 0.80 -5.36 12.30
C TYR A 127 2.35 -5.31 12.40
N LEU A 128 2.89 -4.15 12.80
CA LEU A 128 4.31 -3.82 12.73
C LEU A 128 5.08 -4.02 14.04
N GLY A 129 4.40 -4.12 15.18
CA GLY A 129 5.04 -3.93 16.49
C GLY A 129 5.11 -2.45 16.87
N GLU A 130 4.96 -2.14 18.16
CA GLU A 130 4.88 -0.76 18.66
C GLU A 130 6.11 0.08 18.30
N GLU A 131 7.29 -0.54 18.30
CA GLU A 131 8.57 0.09 18.01
C GLU A 131 8.69 0.61 16.57
N ASN A 132 7.85 0.12 15.66
CA ASN A 132 7.85 0.48 14.25
C ASN A 132 6.74 1.48 13.90
N VAL A 133 5.87 1.84 14.85
CA VAL A 133 4.77 2.79 14.62
C VAL A 133 5.23 4.21 14.97
N PRO A 134 5.09 5.19 14.07
CA PRO A 134 5.52 6.55 14.33
C PRO A 134 4.58 7.25 15.33
N ASN A 135 5.02 8.38 15.86
CA ASN A 135 4.20 9.20 16.76
C ASN A 135 2.89 9.69 16.10
N GLU A 136 1.93 10.12 16.93
CA GLU A 136 0.59 10.56 16.50
C GLU A 136 0.64 11.62 15.38
N GLU A 137 1.53 12.61 15.48
CA GLU A 137 1.64 13.69 14.51
C GLU A 137 2.08 13.17 13.13
N THR A 138 3.09 12.32 13.10
CA THR A 138 3.60 11.72 11.87
C THR A 138 2.57 10.75 11.28
N LEU A 139 1.89 9.97 12.11
CA LEU A 139 0.82 9.07 11.69
C LEU A 139 -0.35 9.83 11.05
N LEU A 140 -0.75 10.95 11.64
CA LEU A 140 -1.79 11.83 11.11
C LEU A 140 -1.43 12.32 9.69
N GLN A 141 -0.18 12.74 9.48
CA GLN A 141 0.28 13.18 8.16
C GLN A 141 0.34 12.03 7.16
N LEU A 142 0.75 10.83 7.59
CA LEU A 142 0.76 9.63 6.75
C LEU A 142 -0.65 9.27 6.29
N ILE A 143 -1.61 9.24 7.21
CA ILE A 143 -3.02 8.97 6.90
C ILE A 143 -3.51 9.95 5.84
N GLY A 144 -3.28 11.25 6.03
CA GLY A 144 -3.70 12.24 5.05
C GLY A 144 -2.99 12.13 3.71
N LYS A 145 -1.68 11.81 3.68
CA LYS A 145 -0.95 11.51 2.44
C LYS A 145 -1.60 10.36 1.69
N VAL A 146 -1.91 9.27 2.39
CA VAL A 146 -2.47 8.09 1.77
C VAL A 146 -3.87 8.38 1.28
N GLU A 147 -4.79 8.82 2.15
CA GLU A 147 -6.20 9.10 1.82
C GLU A 147 -6.37 10.06 0.64
N CYS A 148 -5.48 11.06 0.49
CA CYS A 148 -5.59 12.04 -0.59
C CYS A 148 -4.88 11.63 -1.90
N ASN A 149 -4.04 10.59 -1.91
CA ASN A 149 -3.21 10.25 -3.08
C ASN A 149 -3.28 8.78 -3.51
N TYR A 150 -4.01 7.92 -2.79
CA TYR A 150 -4.20 6.53 -3.20
C TYR A 150 -5.25 6.45 -4.30
N TYR A 151 -5.12 5.44 -5.17
CA TYR A 151 -6.09 5.11 -6.20
C TYR A 151 -6.30 3.60 -6.29
N SER A 152 -7.52 3.20 -6.63
CA SER A 152 -7.81 1.85 -7.08
C SER A 152 -7.60 1.71 -8.58
N PHE A 153 -7.24 0.51 -8.99
CA PHE A 153 -7.42 0.03 -10.35
C PHE A 153 -7.87 -1.43 -10.27
N GLY A 154 -8.86 -1.80 -11.08
CA GLY A 154 -9.38 -3.16 -11.10
C GLY A 154 -9.59 -3.64 -12.53
N GLU A 155 -9.33 -4.92 -12.76
CA GLU A 155 -9.83 -5.64 -13.92
C GLU A 155 -10.94 -6.60 -13.44
N GLY A 156 -12.17 -6.40 -13.92
CA GLY A 156 -13.32 -7.22 -13.52
C GLY A 156 -13.70 -7.11 -12.03
N LYS A 157 -13.95 -8.25 -11.36
CA LYS A 157 -14.33 -8.31 -9.93
C LYS A 157 -13.15 -8.09 -8.95
N SER A 158 -11.95 -7.78 -9.45
CA SER A 158 -10.74 -7.70 -8.64
C SER A 158 -10.28 -6.25 -8.47
N ASN A 159 -10.24 -5.76 -7.23
CA ASN A 159 -9.76 -4.42 -6.91
C ASN A 159 -8.30 -4.48 -6.45
N ILE A 160 -7.40 -3.87 -7.20
CA ILE A 160 -6.04 -3.55 -6.76
C ILE A 160 -5.99 -2.08 -6.38
N TRP A 161 -5.11 -1.75 -5.45
CA TRP A 161 -4.97 -0.39 -5.00
C TRP A 161 -3.49 -0.04 -4.94
N ALA A 162 -3.16 1.12 -5.48
CA ALA A 162 -1.81 1.64 -5.47
C ALA A 162 -1.81 3.06 -4.92
N LEU A 163 -0.68 3.38 -4.31
CA LEU A 163 -0.35 4.74 -3.93
C LEU A 163 0.76 5.22 -4.87
N SER A 164 0.49 6.25 -5.65
CA SER A 164 1.53 7.06 -6.28
C SER A 164 1.82 8.19 -5.33
N ILE A 165 3.02 8.18 -4.74
CA ILE A 165 3.55 9.37 -4.08
C ILE A 165 4.40 10.04 -5.16
N GLY A 166 3.85 11.10 -5.75
CA GLY A 166 4.56 12.01 -6.65
C GLY A 166 5.30 13.09 -5.87
#